data_AF-A0A366GZW2-F1
#
_entry.id   AF-A0A366GZW2-F1
#
_cell.length_a   1.000
_cell.length_b   1.000
_cell.length_c   1.000
_cell.angle_alpha   90.00
_cell.angle_beta   90.00
_cell.angle_gamma   90.00
#
_symmetry.space_group_name_H-M   'P 1'
#
loop_
_entity.id
_entity.type
_entity.pdbx_description
1 polymer ?
#
loop_
_entity_poly.entity_id
_entity_poly.type
_entity_poly.pdbx_seq_one_letter_code
_entity_poly.pdbx_strand_id
1 'polypeptide(L)'
;MSKVAANQSQRDDFYARIDKKDMTPLWESLHALVPTHPVSDCVPALWKYDAIRGDIMDSGDLITAEEAVRRVLILENPGLRGQAAITPTLYAGLQLILPDEVAPLSSTV
;
A
#
# COMPACT_ATOMS: atom_id res chain seq x y z
N MET A 1 43.10 13.29 24.23
CA MET A 1 41.71 13.78 24.07
C MET A 1 41.26 13.43 22.66
N SER A 2 40.23 12.60 22.58
CA SER A 2 39.94 11.72 21.43
C SER A 2 39.52 12.47 20.16
N LYS A 3 40.03 12.02 19.01
CA LYS A 3 39.82 12.47 17.62
C LYS A 3 38.35 12.47 17.14
N VAL A 4 37.41 12.17 18.03
CA VAL A 4 35.99 11.88 17.76
C VAL A 4 35.11 13.14 17.78
N ALA A 5 35.47 14.19 18.53
CA ALA A 5 34.63 15.39 18.64
C ALA A 5 34.76 16.36 17.43
N ALA A 6 35.95 16.44 16.81
CA ALA A 6 36.18 17.23 15.58
C ALA A 6 35.42 16.68 14.35
N ASN A 7 34.76 15.54 14.51
CA ASN A 7 34.22 14.70 13.46
C ASN A 7 32.74 15.00 13.16
N GLN A 8 31.99 15.74 14.01
CA GLN A 8 30.54 15.91 13.79
C GLN A 8 30.23 16.91 12.66
N SER A 9 30.76 18.13 12.73
CA SER A 9 30.55 19.14 11.66
C SER A 9 31.04 18.66 10.29
N GLN A 10 32.17 17.93 10.23
CA GLN A 10 32.67 17.34 8.99
C GLN A 10 31.77 16.22 8.44
N ARG A 11 31.12 15.46 9.34
CA ARG A 11 30.12 14.45 8.96
C ARG A 11 28.83 15.09 8.46
N ASP A 12 28.37 16.15 9.11
CA ASP A 12 27.17 16.88 8.70
C ASP A 12 27.36 17.51 7.30
N ASP A 13 28.51 18.15 7.05
CA ASP A 13 28.87 18.69 5.74
C ASP A 13 28.98 17.60 4.66
N PHE A 14 29.50 16.43 5.03
CA PHE A 14 29.55 15.27 4.15
C PHE A 14 28.13 14.76 3.81
N TYR A 15 27.27 14.60 4.81
CA TYR A 15 25.88 14.16 4.65
C TYR A 15 25.08 15.12 3.77
N ALA A 16 25.19 16.44 4.01
CA ALA A 16 24.54 17.44 3.18
C ALA A 16 25.04 17.45 1.72
N ARG A 17 26.30 17.05 1.46
CA ARG A 17 26.86 16.95 0.11
C ARG A 17 26.39 15.72 -0.64
N ILE A 18 26.25 14.58 0.04
CA ILE A 18 25.81 13.33 -0.58
C ILE A 18 24.29 13.30 -0.77
N ASP A 19 23.53 13.96 0.11
CA ASP A 19 22.07 14.12 0.01
C ASP A 19 21.67 14.84 -1.30
N LYS A 20 22.41 15.87 -1.70
CA LYS A 20 22.27 16.56 -3.00
C LYS A 20 22.52 15.67 -4.24
N LYS A 21 22.94 14.43 -4.03
CA LYS A 21 23.19 13.42 -5.07
C LYS A 21 22.32 12.18 -4.90
N ASP A 22 21.25 12.28 -4.11
CA ASP A 22 20.33 11.18 -3.79
C ASP A 22 21.03 9.99 -3.11
N MET A 23 22.11 10.26 -2.36
CA MET A 23 22.87 9.25 -1.64
C MET A 23 22.62 9.35 -0.13
N THR A 24 22.24 8.23 0.49
CA THR A 24 22.07 8.11 1.94
C THR A 24 23.16 7.24 2.57
N PRO A 25 23.74 7.65 3.72
CA PRO A 25 24.74 6.86 4.42
C PRO A 25 24.12 5.60 5.06
N LEU A 26 24.47 4.42 4.54
CA LEU A 26 23.95 3.14 5.02
C LEU A 26 24.15 2.93 6.53
N TRP A 27 25.28 3.38 7.10
CA TRP A 27 25.59 3.19 8.52
C TRP A 27 24.71 4.00 9.49
N GLU A 28 24.06 5.07 9.03
CA GLU A 28 23.06 5.78 9.84
C GLU A 28 21.71 5.03 9.84
N SER A 29 21.43 4.25 8.80
CA SER A 29 20.13 3.62 8.55
C SER A 29 20.16 2.09 8.55
N LEU A 30 21.27 1.47 8.96
CA LEU A 30 21.51 0.02 8.82
C LEU A 30 20.42 -0.82 9.49
N HIS A 31 20.01 -0.41 10.69
CA HIS A 31 18.99 -1.12 11.48
C HIS A 31 17.59 -1.04 10.86
N ALA A 32 17.28 0.05 10.16
CA ALA A 32 16.00 0.22 9.48
C ALA A 32 15.97 -0.50 8.12
N LEU A 33 17.11 -0.55 7.42
CA LEU A 33 17.23 -1.16 6.10
C LEU A 33 17.43 -2.68 6.12
N VAL A 34 18.01 -3.21 7.20
CA VAL A 34 18.29 -4.65 7.35
C VAL A 34 17.70 -5.14 8.68
N PRO A 35 16.37 -5.31 8.74
CA PRO A 35 15.75 -5.88 9.93
C PRO A 35 16.12 -7.36 10.08
N THR A 36 16.19 -7.85 11.31
CA THR A 36 16.54 -9.25 11.63
C THR A 36 15.47 -10.25 11.18
N HIS A 37 14.26 -9.78 10.93
CA HIS A 37 13.12 -10.51 10.41
C HIS A 37 12.31 -9.60 9.49
N PRO A 38 11.49 -10.16 8.57
CA PRO A 38 10.61 -9.35 7.75
C PRO A 38 9.67 -8.51 8.62
N VAL A 39 9.73 -7.19 8.46
CA VAL A 39 8.78 -6.26 9.06
C VAL A 39 7.78 -5.89 7.97
N SER A 40 6.49 -6.09 8.25
CA SER A 40 5.42 -5.71 7.34
C SER A 40 4.34 -5.00 8.12
N ASP A 41 3.86 -3.89 7.58
CA ASP A 41 2.67 -3.21 8.11
C ASP A 41 1.41 -4.05 7.88
N CYS A 42 1.45 -5.01 6.94
CA CYS A 42 0.34 -5.93 6.66
C CYS A 42 -0.02 -6.78 7.89
N VAL A 43 -1.27 -6.69 8.33
CA VAL A 43 -1.78 -7.46 9.48
C VAL A 43 -2.72 -8.59 9.04
N PRO A 44 -2.82 -9.70 9.81
CA PRO A 44 -3.86 -10.69 9.57
C PRO A 44 -5.25 -10.06 9.67
N ALA A 45 -6.06 -10.23 8.64
CA ALA A 45 -7.41 -9.67 8.57
C ALA A 45 -8.39 -10.71 8.00
N LEU A 46 -9.65 -10.61 8.42
CA LEU A 46 -10.72 -11.52 8.03
C LEU A 46 -11.94 -10.72 7.59
N TRP A 47 -12.41 -11.02 6.38
CA TRP A 47 -13.69 -10.55 5.86
C TRP A 47 -14.65 -11.72 5.77
N LYS A 48 -15.60 -11.79 6.71
CA LYS A 48 -16.66 -12.81 6.67
C LYS A 48 -17.69 -12.39 5.62
N TYR A 49 -17.90 -13.23 4.61
CA TYR A 49 -18.82 -12.91 3.52
C TYR A 49 -20.22 -12.51 4.01
N ASP A 50 -20.80 -13.26 4.96
CA ASP A 50 -22.13 -12.97 5.51
C ASP A 50 -22.23 -11.57 6.15
N ALA A 51 -21.13 -11.06 6.69
CA ALA A 51 -21.09 -9.74 7.33
C ALA A 51 -21.01 -8.58 6.32
N ILE A 52 -20.42 -8.81 5.14
CA ILE A 52 -20.21 -7.77 4.12
C ILE A 52 -21.13 -7.93 2.91
N ARG A 53 -21.91 -9.03 2.84
CA ARG A 53 -22.81 -9.29 1.72
C ARG A 53 -23.83 -8.17 1.54
N GLY A 54 -24.34 -7.60 2.64
CA GLY A 54 -25.24 -6.44 2.60
C GLY A 54 -24.61 -5.27 1.84
N ASP A 55 -23.41 -4.84 2.26
CA ASP A 55 -22.69 -3.73 1.63
C ASP A 55 -22.41 -3.97 0.13
N ILE A 56 -22.10 -5.23 -0.25
CA ILE A 56 -21.91 -5.59 -1.65
C ILE A 56 -23.21 -5.42 -2.43
N MET A 57 -24.34 -5.89 -1.91
CA MET A 57 -25.64 -5.76 -2.56
C MET A 57 -26.09 -4.30 -2.65
N ASP A 58 -25.94 -3.54 -1.56
CA ASP A 58 -26.28 -2.12 -1.48
C ASP A 58 -25.48 -1.30 -2.50
N SER A 59 -24.24 -1.70 -2.80
CA SER A 59 -23.45 -1.06 -3.87
C SER A 59 -24.12 -1.17 -5.24
N GLY A 60 -24.88 -2.23 -5.50
CA GLY A 60 -25.62 -2.43 -6.76
C GLY A 60 -26.80 -1.49 -6.93
N ASP A 61 -27.44 -1.09 -5.83
CA ASP A 61 -28.56 -0.15 -5.83
C ASP A 61 -28.09 1.31 -5.87
N LEU A 62 -26.95 1.60 -5.25
CA LEU A 62 -26.43 2.96 -5.09
C LEU A 62 -25.53 3.44 -6.23
N ILE A 63 -24.86 2.52 -6.92
CA ILE A 63 -23.85 2.84 -7.93
C ILE A 63 -24.19 2.06 -9.20
N THR A 64 -24.55 2.78 -10.26
CA THR A 64 -24.88 2.14 -11.54
C THR A 64 -23.61 1.58 -12.20
N ALA A 65 -23.77 0.55 -13.02
CA ALA A 65 -22.65 0.00 -13.80
C ALA A 65 -22.04 0.99 -14.80
N GLU A 66 -22.77 2.05 -15.20
CA GLU A 66 -22.26 3.09 -16.09
C GLU A 66 -21.37 4.09 -15.34
N GLU A 67 -21.73 4.43 -14.09
CA GLU A 67 -20.91 5.29 -13.23
C GLU A 67 -19.62 4.62 -12.78
N ALA A 68 -19.64 3.29 -12.61
CA ALA A 68 -18.48 2.51 -12.20
C ALA A 68 -17.87 1.75 -13.39
N VAL A 69 -16.70 2.19 -13.88
CA VAL A 69 -15.90 1.43 -14.87
C VAL A 69 -15.77 -0.04 -14.47
N ARG A 70 -15.60 -0.30 -13.17
CA ARG A 70 -15.82 -1.60 -12.52
C ARG A 70 -16.33 -1.41 -11.09
N ARG A 71 -17.52 -1.94 -10.77
CA ARG A 71 -18.07 -1.94 -9.39
C ARG A 71 -17.39 -3.02 -8.55
N VAL A 72 -16.25 -2.68 -7.97
CA VAL A 72 -15.44 -3.56 -7.12
C VAL A 72 -15.22 -2.92 -5.76
N LEU A 73 -15.56 -3.65 -4.70
CA LEU A 73 -15.20 -3.29 -3.33
C LEU A 73 -13.87 -3.95 -2.98
N ILE A 74 -12.86 -3.13 -2.71
CA ILE A 74 -11.48 -3.58 -2.45
C ILE A 74 -11.35 -4.05 -1.00
N LEU A 75 -10.79 -5.24 -0.81
CA LEU A 75 -10.46 -5.78 0.51
C LEU A 75 -9.11 -5.22 0.96
N GLU A 76 -9.14 -4.01 1.49
CA GLU A 76 -7.93 -3.32 1.96
C GLU A 76 -7.52 -3.78 3.36
N ASN A 77 -6.28 -4.27 3.47
CA ASN A 77 -5.67 -4.64 4.74
C ASN A 77 -5.69 -3.45 5.73
N PRO A 78 -6.08 -3.64 7.00
CA PRO A 78 -6.05 -2.58 8.00
C PRO A 78 -4.68 -1.93 8.20
N GLY A 79 -3.61 -2.67 7.94
CA GLY A 79 -2.23 -2.18 8.00
C GLY A 79 -1.74 -1.52 6.71
N LEU A 80 -2.49 -1.61 5.61
CA LEU A 80 -2.15 -1.04 4.29
C LEU A 80 -3.26 -0.09 3.79
N ARG A 81 -4.01 0.54 4.70
CA ARG A 81 -5.14 1.41 4.37
C ARG A 81 -4.73 2.54 3.41
N GLY A 82 -5.56 2.75 2.39
CA GLY A 82 -5.34 3.76 1.35
C GLY A 82 -4.42 3.30 0.21
N GLN A 83 -3.88 2.09 0.27
CA GLN A 83 -3.01 1.54 -0.78
C GLN A 83 -3.75 0.63 -1.77
N ALA A 84 -5.07 0.44 -1.61
CA ALA A 84 -5.87 -0.49 -2.43
C ALA A 84 -5.28 -1.92 -2.46
N ALA A 85 -4.78 -2.43 -1.34
CA ALA A 85 -4.03 -3.69 -1.28
C ALA A 85 -4.52 -4.63 -0.16
N ILE A 86 -4.63 -5.94 -0.45
CA ILE A 86 -4.95 -6.97 0.57
C ILE A 86 -3.67 -7.47 1.26
N THR A 87 -2.55 -7.46 0.53
CA THR A 87 -1.18 -7.72 1.03
C THR A 87 -0.22 -6.83 0.24
N PRO A 88 1.07 -6.72 0.63
CA PRO A 88 2.03 -5.88 -0.09
C PRO A 88 2.21 -6.21 -1.59
N THR A 89 1.79 -7.40 -2.03
CA THR A 89 2.00 -7.89 -3.40
C THR A 89 0.72 -8.34 -4.10
N LEU A 90 -0.43 -8.34 -3.42
CA LEU A 90 -1.70 -8.81 -3.98
C LEU A 90 -2.80 -7.76 -3.85
N TYR A 91 -3.63 -7.73 -4.88
CA TYR A 91 -4.92 -7.04 -4.90
C TYR A 91 -6.04 -8.07 -4.78
N ALA A 92 -7.07 -7.75 -3.99
CA ALA A 92 -8.29 -8.53 -3.93
C ALA A 92 -9.49 -7.60 -3.73
N GLY A 93 -10.59 -7.95 -4.36
CA GLY A 93 -11.85 -7.23 -4.25
C GLY A 93 -13.02 -8.11 -4.63
N LEU A 94 -14.22 -7.67 -4.27
CA LEU A 94 -15.47 -8.34 -4.59
C LEU A 94 -16.20 -7.52 -5.63
N GLN A 95 -16.53 -8.16 -6.75
CA GLN A 95 -17.25 -7.55 -7.85
C GLN A 95 -18.70 -8.02 -7.85
N LEU A 96 -19.64 -7.09 -7.97
CA LEU A 96 -21.06 -7.38 -8.17
C LEU A 96 -21.46 -7.01 -9.60
N ILE A 97 -22.03 -7.97 -10.32
CA ILE A 97 -22.69 -7.79 -11.62
C ILE A 97 -24.15 -8.21 -11.43
N LEU A 98 -25.08 -7.28 -11.64
CA LEU A 98 -26.51 -7.52 -11.54
C LEU A 98 -27.05 -8.14 -12.84
N PRO A 99 -28.27 -8.71 -12.83
CA PRO A 99 -28.95 -9.10 -14.06
C PRO A 99 -28.98 -7.94 -15.07
N ASP A 100 -28.82 -8.26 -16.34
CA ASP A 100 -28.79 -7.31 -17.47
C ASP A 100 -27.58 -6.35 -17.51
N GLU A 101 -26.66 -6.40 -16.54
CA GLU A 101 -25.39 -5.68 -16.60
C GLU A 101 -24.33 -6.47 -17.39
N VAL A 102 -23.51 -5.74 -18.15
CA VAL A 102 -22.37 -6.31 -18.89
C VAL A 102 -21.09 -5.66 -18.39
N ALA A 103 -20.17 -6.48 -17.88
CA ALA A 103 -18.82 -6.01 -17.57
C ALA A 103 -18.06 -5.77 -18.89
N PRO A 104 -17.57 -4.55 -19.16
CA PRO A 104 -16.86 -4.24 -20.40
C PRO A 104 -15.55 -5.02 -20.50
N LEU A 105 -15.19 -5.42 -21.72
CA LEU A 105 -13.91 -6.05 -22.02
C LEU A 105 -12.77 -5.05 -21.84
N SER A 106 -11.68 -5.48 -21.20
CA SER A 106 -10.48 -4.63 -21.05
C SER A 106 -9.61 -4.53 -22.30
N SER A 107 -9.90 -5.33 -23.33
CA SER A 107 -9.16 -5.30 -24.60
C SER A 107 -9.81 -4.34 -25.58
N THR A 108 -9.72 -3.05 -25.30
CA THR A 108 -9.79 -2.03 -26.35
C THR A 108 -8.69 -1.04 -26.03
N VAL A 109 -7.50 -1.37 -26.53
CA VAL A 109 -6.38 -0.44 -26.69
C VAL A 109 -6.23 -0.19 -28.18
#